data_AF-A0A9D4YPA2-F1
#
_entry.id   AF-A0A9D4YPA2-F1
#
_cell.length_a   1.000
_cell.length_b   1.000
_cell.length_c   1.000
_cell.angle_alpha   90.00
_cell.angle_beta   90.00
_cell.angle_gamma   90.00
#
_symmetry.space_group_name_H-M   'P 1'
#
loop_
_entity.id
_entity.type
_entity.pdbx_description
1 polymer ?
#
loop_
_entity_poly.entity_id
_entity_poly.type
_entity_poly.pdbx_seq_one_letter_code
_entity_poly.pdbx_strand_id
1 'polypeptide(L)'
;MKNRGVCSALACAPLALLLATVITQAFPQGGPAESCDSMLPRHVYTAPKPAHESPFTFVASSNRFSYQNVDGIQVELGGAPFKGFFIAAMDPRTQKRIGSFLKVKGTHPVSCSAVTHNDAHPKSHVSLLWLPPQNQPEGEVVFMATVVESYARYYTGLVAAVPAVPTLQYIKKK
;
A
#
# COMPACT_ATOMS: atom_id res chain seq x y z
N MET A 1 0.24 66.52 44.68
CA MET A 1 -0.02 66.26 43.25
C MET A 1 0.73 64.99 42.85
N LYS A 2 0.02 64.09 42.15
CA LYS A 2 0.44 62.88 41.40
C LYS A 2 1.76 63.11 40.62
N ASN A 3 2.61 62.14 40.25
CA ASN A 3 2.60 60.69 40.36
C ASN A 3 4.02 60.12 40.13
N ARG A 4 4.17 58.85 40.49
CA ARG A 4 5.30 57.92 40.43
C ARG A 4 5.90 57.67 39.02
N GLY A 5 7.14 57.17 38.99
CA GLY A 5 7.44 55.94 38.24
C GLY A 5 8.71 55.94 37.38
N VAL A 6 9.77 55.30 37.87
CA VAL A 6 10.88 54.74 37.07
C VAL A 6 10.43 53.38 36.51
N CYS A 7 10.76 53.05 35.26
CA CYS A 7 11.14 51.68 34.85
C CYS A 7 11.67 51.66 33.41
N SER A 8 12.89 51.16 33.24
CA SER A 8 13.50 50.77 31.97
C SER A 8 12.70 49.66 31.29
N ALA A 9 12.55 49.75 29.97
CA ALA A 9 12.17 48.61 29.14
C ALA A 9 13.07 48.58 27.90
N LEU A 10 14.11 47.77 27.95
CA LEU A 10 14.78 47.25 26.76
C LEU A 10 13.74 46.49 25.95
N ALA A 11 13.36 47.02 24.80
CA ALA A 11 12.42 46.39 23.88
C ALA A 11 13.09 45.15 23.26
N CYS A 12 12.80 43.98 23.83
CA CYS A 12 13.18 42.69 23.27
C CYS A 12 12.24 42.39 22.10
N ALA A 13 12.70 42.62 20.86
CA ALA A 13 11.95 42.24 19.67
C ALA A 13 11.88 40.70 19.58
N PRO A 14 10.69 40.09 19.45
CA PRO A 14 10.61 38.65 19.25
C PRO A 14 10.94 38.37 17.79
N LEU A 15 12.09 37.75 17.54
CA LEU A 15 12.39 37.11 16.26
C LEU A 15 11.46 35.89 16.16
N ALA A 16 10.25 36.10 15.65
CA ALA A 16 9.27 35.04 15.41
C ALA A 16 9.82 34.10 14.32
N LEU A 17 10.45 33.01 14.76
CA LEU A 17 10.90 31.91 13.92
C LEU A 17 9.68 31.33 13.20
N LEU A 18 9.50 31.66 11.92
CA LEU A 18 8.54 30.99 11.04
C LEU A 18 8.94 29.51 10.94
N LEU A 19 8.35 28.67 11.79
CA LEU A 19 8.29 27.23 11.57
C LEU A 19 7.47 27.01 10.31
N ALA A 20 8.16 26.93 9.16
CA ALA A 20 7.58 26.45 7.93
C ALA A 20 7.17 24.98 8.17
N THR A 21 5.93 24.78 8.59
CA THR A 21 5.31 23.47 8.64
C THR A 21 5.23 22.98 7.20
N VAL A 22 6.18 22.14 6.80
CA VAL A 22 6.10 21.40 5.54
C VAL A 22 4.83 20.57 5.63
N ILE A 23 3.78 21.03 4.94
CA ILE A 23 2.55 20.27 4.80
C ILE A 23 2.93 19.06 3.93
N THR A 24 3.27 17.95 4.57
CA THR A 24 3.50 16.70 3.86
C THR A 24 2.17 16.33 3.23
N GLN A 25 2.08 16.47 1.91
CA GLN A 25 0.97 15.97 1.11
C GLN A 25 0.95 14.44 1.31
N ALA A 26 0.23 13.97 2.31
CA ALA A 26 -0.12 12.57 2.40
C ALA A 26 -0.96 12.26 1.17
N PHE A 27 -0.80 11.08 0.57
CA PHE A 27 -1.69 10.59 -0.47
C PHE A 27 -2.76 9.72 0.20
N PRO A 28 -3.80 10.30 0.87
CA PRO A 28 -4.82 9.48 1.49
C PRO A 28 -5.56 8.64 0.45
N GLN A 29 -5.55 9.05 -0.82
CA GLN A 29 -6.20 8.36 -1.93
C GLN A 29 -5.38 7.24 -2.58
N GLY A 30 -4.20 6.91 -2.04
CA GLY A 30 -3.36 5.84 -2.56
C GLY A 30 -2.16 6.29 -3.39
N GLY A 31 -1.29 5.33 -3.74
CA GLY A 31 -0.11 5.59 -4.58
C GLY A 31 -0.51 5.92 -6.02
N PRO A 32 0.06 6.97 -6.63
CA PRO A 32 -0.25 7.32 -8.02
C PRO A 32 0.42 6.37 -9.02
N ALA A 33 0.14 6.50 -10.32
CA ALA A 33 0.67 5.63 -11.37
C ALA A 33 2.21 5.62 -11.45
N GLU A 34 2.88 6.66 -11.00
CA GLU A 34 4.34 6.70 -10.92
C GLU A 34 4.90 5.76 -9.82
N SER A 35 4.06 5.24 -8.93
CA SER A 35 4.43 4.20 -7.96
C SER A 35 4.60 2.83 -8.62
N CYS A 36 4.20 2.68 -9.89
CA CYS A 36 4.29 1.43 -10.63
C CYS A 36 5.74 0.97 -10.85
N ASP A 37 6.68 1.90 -10.98
CA ASP A 37 8.09 1.59 -11.21
C ASP A 37 8.80 1.27 -9.90
N SER A 38 8.61 2.09 -8.86
CA SER A 38 9.33 1.93 -7.59
C SER A 38 8.67 0.92 -6.66
N MET A 39 7.34 0.78 -6.71
CA MET A 39 6.52 0.17 -5.65
C MET A 39 6.77 0.76 -4.26
N LEU A 40 7.31 1.97 -4.16
CA LEU A 40 7.64 2.63 -2.90
C LEU A 40 6.67 3.78 -2.61
N PRO A 41 6.29 3.99 -1.34
CA PRO A 41 5.65 5.23 -0.95
C PRO A 41 6.62 6.40 -1.11
N ARG A 42 6.08 7.59 -1.38
CA ARG A 42 6.85 8.84 -1.45
C ARG A 42 6.98 9.48 -0.07
N HIS A 43 7.54 8.74 0.88
CA HIS A 43 7.87 9.23 2.21
C HIS A 43 9.31 9.74 2.20
N VAL A 44 9.54 10.95 2.72
CA VAL A 44 10.89 11.54 2.78
C VAL A 44 11.58 11.12 4.08
N TYR A 45 12.90 10.96 4.04
CA TYR A 45 13.73 10.57 5.19
C TYR A 45 13.35 9.23 5.83
N THR A 46 12.86 8.29 5.03
CA THR A 46 12.50 6.94 5.47
C THR A 46 13.15 5.90 4.58
N ALA A 47 13.22 4.67 5.07
CA ALA A 47 13.74 3.53 4.33
C ALA A 47 12.81 2.32 4.51
N PRO A 48 12.68 1.46 3.49
CA PRO A 48 11.86 0.27 3.59
C PRO A 48 12.43 -0.73 4.57
N LYS A 49 11.55 -1.44 5.26
CA LYS A 49 11.84 -2.67 5.99
C LYS A 49 11.78 -3.87 5.05
N PRO A 50 12.64 -4.89 5.26
CA PRO A 50 12.63 -6.08 4.41
C PRO A 50 11.41 -6.96 4.70
N ALA A 51 10.97 -7.73 3.69
CA ALA A 51 9.79 -8.59 3.79
C ALA A 51 9.85 -9.62 4.94
N HIS A 52 11.02 -10.13 5.30
CA HIS A 52 11.15 -11.15 6.36
C HIS A 52 10.89 -10.60 7.78
N GLU A 53 10.93 -9.27 7.97
CA GLU A 53 10.54 -8.59 9.21
C GLU A 53 9.04 -8.25 9.24
N SER A 54 8.30 -8.52 8.17
CA SER A 54 6.91 -8.11 8.00
C SER A 54 5.97 -8.82 8.98
N PRO A 55 5.08 -8.08 9.68
CA PRO A 55 4.01 -8.66 10.50
C PRO A 55 2.75 -9.02 9.68
N PHE A 56 2.84 -9.03 8.35
CA PHE A 56 1.71 -9.24 7.44
C PHE A 56 1.77 -10.59 6.74
N THR A 57 0.60 -11.19 6.54
CA THR A 57 0.38 -12.36 5.70
C THR A 57 -0.08 -11.92 4.32
N PHE A 58 0.54 -12.43 3.26
CA PHE A 58 0.17 -12.12 1.89
C PHE A 58 0.05 -13.41 1.07
N VAL A 59 -1.15 -13.68 0.57
CA VAL A 59 -1.53 -14.98 0.02
C VAL A 59 -2.35 -14.81 -1.25
N ALA A 60 -2.08 -15.63 -2.27
CA ALA A 60 -2.89 -15.73 -3.47
C ALA A 60 -3.50 -17.14 -3.56
N SER A 61 -4.73 -17.26 -4.06
CA SER A 61 -5.40 -18.56 -4.22
C SER A 61 -4.74 -19.45 -5.28
N SER A 62 -4.01 -18.84 -6.22
CA SER A 62 -3.27 -19.51 -7.29
C SER A 62 -2.16 -18.59 -7.81
N ASN A 63 -1.12 -19.15 -8.42
CA ASN A 63 -0.14 -18.44 -9.27
C ASN A 63 -0.32 -18.75 -10.75
N ARG A 64 -1.35 -19.52 -11.12
CA ARG A 64 -1.66 -19.92 -12.49
C ARG A 64 -3.05 -19.45 -12.89
N PHE A 65 -3.17 -18.96 -14.11
CA PHE A 65 -4.43 -18.56 -14.71
C PHE A 65 -4.63 -19.23 -16.07
N SER A 66 -5.88 -19.42 -16.45
CA SER A 66 -6.30 -19.92 -17.75
C SER A 66 -7.68 -19.37 -18.08
N TYR A 67 -7.97 -19.08 -19.36
CA TYR A 67 -9.29 -18.66 -19.82
C TYR A 67 -10.39 -19.70 -19.59
N GLN A 68 -10.01 -20.95 -19.35
CA GLN A 68 -10.96 -22.00 -19.02
C GLN A 68 -11.44 -21.91 -17.56
N ASN A 69 -10.72 -21.19 -16.69
CA ASN A 69 -11.02 -20.97 -15.28
C ASN A 69 -11.12 -19.47 -14.98
N VAL A 70 -12.22 -18.85 -15.42
CA VAL A 70 -12.42 -17.39 -15.51
C VAL A 70 -12.65 -16.68 -14.17
N ASP A 71 -12.64 -17.41 -13.05
CA ASP A 71 -13.07 -16.90 -11.74
C ASP A 71 -12.09 -15.88 -11.12
N GLY A 72 -10.94 -15.63 -11.76
CA GLY A 72 -9.88 -14.76 -11.27
C GLY A 72 -9.08 -15.39 -10.14
N ILE A 73 -8.09 -14.65 -9.64
CA ILE A 73 -7.26 -15.07 -8.52
C ILE A 73 -7.55 -14.15 -7.33
N GLN A 74 -7.95 -14.78 -6.22
CA GLN A 74 -8.17 -14.08 -4.96
C GLN A 74 -6.82 -13.80 -4.30
N VAL A 75 -6.61 -12.57 -3.90
CA VAL A 75 -5.37 -12.09 -3.27
C VAL A 75 -5.73 -11.46 -1.92
N GLU A 76 -5.17 -12.01 -0.86
CA GLU A 76 -5.44 -11.62 0.52
C GLU A 76 -4.20 -11.02 1.16
N LEU A 77 -4.33 -9.83 1.73
CA LEU A 77 -3.34 -9.21 2.59
C LEU A 77 -3.96 -9.00 3.97
N GLY A 78 -3.31 -9.51 5.02
CA GLY A 78 -3.77 -9.37 6.39
C GLY A 78 -2.63 -9.33 7.41
N GLY A 79 -2.96 -9.26 8.70
CA GLY A 79 -2.00 -9.30 9.81
C GLY A 79 -2.18 -8.11 10.77
N ALA A 80 -1.07 -7.49 11.18
CA ALA A 80 -1.11 -6.27 11.98
C ALA A 80 -1.88 -5.12 11.28
N PRO A 81 -2.35 -4.10 12.00
CA PRO A 81 -2.98 -2.93 11.36
C PRO A 81 -2.02 -2.20 10.42
N PHE A 82 -2.48 -1.90 9.20
CA PHE A 82 -1.78 -1.09 8.21
C PHE A 82 -2.67 0.04 7.69
N LYS A 83 -2.05 1.13 7.23
CA LYS A 83 -2.73 2.32 6.71
C LYS A 83 -2.83 2.32 5.18
N GLY A 84 -1.92 1.62 4.50
CA GLY A 84 -1.89 1.58 3.06
C GLY A 84 -1.16 0.37 2.52
N PHE A 85 -1.35 0.12 1.23
CA PHE A 85 -0.66 -0.90 0.48
C PHE A 85 -0.56 -0.49 -0.99
N PHE A 86 0.39 -1.10 -1.69
CA PHE A 86 0.50 -1.11 -3.15
C PHE A 86 0.81 -2.53 -3.58
N ILE A 87 -0.11 -3.16 -4.31
CA ILE A 87 0.00 -4.55 -4.76
C ILE A 87 -0.01 -4.57 -6.27
N ALA A 88 0.91 -5.30 -6.88
CA ALA A 88 1.03 -5.39 -8.33
C ALA A 88 1.21 -6.84 -8.79
N ALA A 89 0.65 -7.14 -9.96
CA ALA A 89 0.70 -8.45 -10.60
C ALA A 89 1.72 -8.44 -11.74
N MET A 90 2.59 -9.46 -11.78
CA MET A 90 3.68 -9.56 -12.75
C MET A 90 3.77 -10.95 -13.37
N ASP A 91 4.16 -10.98 -14.64
CA ASP A 91 4.65 -12.19 -15.29
C ASP A 91 6.02 -12.55 -14.68
N PRO A 92 6.20 -13.76 -14.12
CA PRO A 92 7.45 -14.13 -13.45
C PRO A 92 8.65 -14.20 -14.39
N ARG A 93 8.44 -14.45 -15.68
CA ARG A 93 9.50 -14.59 -16.69
C ARG A 93 9.90 -13.25 -17.26
N THR A 94 8.93 -12.43 -17.65
CA THR A 94 9.19 -11.17 -18.34
C THR A 94 9.26 -9.96 -17.41
N GLN A 95 8.84 -10.11 -16.15
CA GLN A 95 8.68 -9.04 -15.16
C GLN A 95 7.72 -7.92 -15.60
N LYS A 96 6.96 -8.14 -16.68
CA LYS A 96 5.93 -7.20 -17.13
C LYS A 96 4.73 -7.24 -16.21
N ARG A 97 4.13 -6.08 -15.98
CA ARG A 97 2.84 -5.93 -15.31
C ARG A 97 1.73 -6.55 -16.17
N ILE A 98 0.92 -7.43 -15.59
CA ILE A 98 -0.13 -8.17 -16.33
C ILE A 98 -1.47 -8.24 -15.59
N GLY A 99 -2.55 -8.30 -16.38
CA GLY A 99 -3.91 -8.40 -15.87
C GLY A 99 -4.41 -7.12 -15.21
N SER A 100 -5.45 -7.23 -14.40
CA SER A 100 -6.07 -6.08 -13.72
C SER A 100 -6.73 -6.48 -12.41
N PHE A 101 -6.78 -5.56 -11.45
CA PHE A 101 -7.54 -5.76 -10.22
C PHE A 101 -8.94 -5.18 -10.36
N LEU A 102 -9.95 -5.90 -9.88
CA LEU A 102 -11.28 -5.34 -9.73
C LEU A 102 -11.30 -4.30 -8.61
N LYS A 103 -12.07 -3.24 -8.83
CA LYS A 103 -12.29 -2.21 -7.81
C LYS A 103 -13.16 -2.78 -6.69
N VAL A 104 -12.59 -2.90 -5.50
CA VAL A 104 -13.34 -3.20 -4.27
C VAL A 104 -13.40 -1.95 -3.38
N LYS A 105 -14.37 -1.90 -2.45
CA LYS A 105 -14.49 -0.78 -1.51
C LYS A 105 -13.19 -0.61 -0.72
N GLY A 106 -12.72 0.62 -0.55
CA GLY A 106 -11.46 0.88 0.16
C GLY A 106 -10.21 0.84 -0.72
N THR A 107 -10.36 0.65 -2.03
CA THR A 107 -9.25 0.42 -2.96
C THR A 107 -9.38 1.22 -4.26
N HIS A 108 -8.25 1.39 -4.93
CA HIS A 108 -8.12 2.07 -6.20
C HIS A 108 -7.21 1.24 -7.12
N PRO A 109 -7.76 0.58 -8.16
CA PRO A 109 -6.96 -0.03 -9.21
C PRO A 109 -6.16 1.03 -9.97
N VAL A 110 -4.94 0.68 -10.36
CA VAL A 110 -3.98 1.54 -11.07
C VAL A 110 -3.66 0.89 -12.43
N SER A 111 -3.43 1.71 -13.46
CA SER A 111 -3.29 1.26 -14.86
C SER A 111 -2.17 0.25 -15.12
N CYS A 112 -1.16 0.16 -14.24
CA CYS A 112 -0.02 -0.74 -14.36
C CYS A 112 -0.25 -2.12 -13.73
N SER A 113 -1.47 -2.67 -13.85
CA SER A 113 -1.84 -3.95 -13.22
C SER A 113 -1.56 -3.98 -11.71
N ALA A 114 -1.89 -2.88 -11.04
CA ALA A 114 -1.69 -2.71 -9.61
C ALA A 114 -2.96 -2.21 -8.93
N VAL A 115 -2.97 -2.23 -7.60
CA VAL A 115 -4.04 -1.70 -6.76
C VAL A 115 -3.46 -1.14 -5.47
N THR A 116 -4.04 -0.03 -5.03
CA THR A 116 -3.68 0.67 -3.79
C THR A 116 -4.91 0.87 -2.90
N HIS A 117 -4.69 1.17 -1.63
CA HIS A 117 -5.72 1.76 -0.76
C HIS A 117 -6.26 3.07 -1.32
N ASN A 118 -7.49 3.46 -0.97
CA ASN A 118 -8.10 4.75 -1.31
C ASN A 118 -8.35 5.67 -0.09
N ASP A 119 -7.99 5.21 1.11
CA ASP A 119 -8.05 5.95 2.37
C ASP A 119 -6.96 5.44 3.33
N ALA A 120 -6.50 6.32 4.23
CA ALA A 120 -5.48 6.00 5.23
C ALA A 120 -6.05 5.44 6.55
N HIS A 121 -7.33 5.04 6.60
CA HIS A 121 -7.89 4.45 7.80
C HIS A 121 -7.21 3.12 8.10
N PRO A 122 -6.81 2.85 9.35
CA PRO A 122 -6.23 1.57 9.73
C PRO A 122 -7.14 0.41 9.36
N LYS A 123 -6.55 -0.62 8.78
CA LYS A 123 -7.22 -1.86 8.36
C LYS A 123 -6.27 -3.03 8.62
N SER A 124 -6.82 -4.19 8.93
CA SER A 124 -6.05 -5.42 9.23
C SER A 124 -6.18 -6.49 8.15
N HIS A 125 -7.01 -6.24 7.14
CA HIS A 125 -7.33 -7.19 6.09
C HIS A 125 -7.81 -6.47 4.82
N VAL A 126 -7.40 -6.97 3.66
CA VAL A 126 -7.97 -6.60 2.36
C VAL A 126 -8.03 -7.83 1.46
N SER A 127 -9.19 -8.02 0.85
CA SER A 127 -9.48 -9.08 -0.13
C SER A 127 -9.61 -8.45 -1.51
N LEU A 128 -8.85 -8.96 -2.46
CA LEU A 128 -8.77 -8.44 -3.83
C LEU A 128 -9.06 -9.56 -4.83
N LEU A 129 -9.62 -9.19 -5.98
CA LEU A 129 -9.76 -10.09 -7.11
C LEU A 129 -8.95 -9.58 -8.29
N TRP A 130 -8.02 -10.41 -8.78
CA TRP A 130 -7.23 -10.15 -9.96
C TRP A 130 -7.76 -10.96 -11.15
N LEU A 131 -7.86 -10.31 -12.31
CA LEU A 131 -8.28 -10.90 -13.57
C LEU A 131 -7.09 -11.04 -14.52
N PRO A 132 -6.99 -12.18 -15.24
CA PRO A 132 -5.92 -12.40 -16.19
C PRO A 132 -6.01 -11.47 -17.41
N PRO A 133 -4.87 -11.19 -18.07
CA PRO A 133 -4.84 -10.38 -19.28
C PRO A 133 -5.61 -11.06 -20.42
N GLN A 134 -6.35 -10.29 -21.22
CA GLN A 134 -7.23 -10.79 -22.29
C GLN A 134 -6.49 -11.23 -23.57
N ASN A 135 -5.17 -11.06 -23.63
CA ASN A 135 -4.33 -11.49 -24.75
C ASN A 135 -3.45 -12.72 -24.46
N GLN A 136 -3.56 -13.36 -23.29
CA GLN A 136 -2.81 -14.57 -22.94
C GLN A 136 -3.76 -15.67 -22.42
N PRO A 137 -3.95 -16.78 -23.15
CA PRO A 137 -4.93 -17.80 -22.81
C PRO A 137 -4.65 -18.52 -21.50
N GLU A 138 -3.38 -18.63 -21.12
CA GLU A 138 -2.94 -19.20 -19.86
C GLU A 138 -1.54 -18.67 -19.50
N GLY A 139 -1.19 -18.77 -18.23
CA GLY A 139 0.11 -18.29 -17.77
C GLY A 139 0.28 -18.37 -16.26
N GLU A 140 1.40 -17.80 -15.83
CA GLU A 140 1.74 -17.67 -14.42
C GLU A 140 1.76 -16.20 -14.02
N VAL A 141 1.46 -15.94 -12.76
CA VAL A 141 1.47 -14.60 -12.17
C VAL A 141 2.10 -14.64 -10.80
N VAL A 142 2.87 -13.60 -10.49
CA VAL A 142 3.40 -13.32 -9.16
C VAL A 142 2.83 -12.00 -8.68
N PHE A 143 2.35 -12.00 -7.44
CA PHE A 143 1.89 -10.79 -6.78
C PHE A 143 2.95 -10.30 -5.82
N MET A 144 3.30 -9.02 -5.93
CA MET A 144 4.22 -8.34 -5.01
C MET A 144 3.51 -7.19 -4.30
N ALA A 145 3.85 -6.98 -3.04
CA ALA A 145 3.26 -5.95 -2.21
C ALA A 145 4.31 -5.09 -1.50
N THR A 146 3.93 -3.82 -1.36
CA THR A 146 4.46 -2.90 -0.35
C THR A 146 3.34 -2.56 0.62
N VAL A 147 3.60 -2.67 1.92
CA VAL A 147 2.59 -2.46 2.98
C VAL A 147 3.07 -1.38 3.94
N VAL A 148 2.21 -0.37 4.19
CA VAL A 148 2.52 0.79 5.01
C VAL A 148 1.83 0.66 6.36
N GLU A 149 2.62 0.41 7.41
CA GLU A 149 2.15 0.39 8.81
C GLU A 149 1.98 1.83 9.33
N SER A 150 2.95 2.69 9.04
CA SER A 150 2.94 4.12 9.35
C SER A 150 3.85 4.90 8.39
N TYR A 151 3.89 6.23 8.49
CA TYR A 151 4.72 7.08 7.61
C TYR A 151 6.18 6.62 7.52
N ALA A 152 6.78 6.23 8.65
CA ALA A 152 8.19 5.81 8.70
C ALA A 152 8.39 4.30 8.69
N ARG A 153 7.33 3.49 8.71
CA ARG A 153 7.40 2.02 8.79
C ARG A 153 6.57 1.39 7.68
N TYR A 154 7.27 0.85 6.69
CA TYR A 154 6.66 0.14 5.56
C TYR A 154 7.58 -0.98 5.10
N TYR A 155 6.99 -2.05 4.59
CA TYR A 155 7.68 -3.28 4.23
C TYR A 155 7.51 -3.51 2.74
N THR A 156 8.59 -3.82 2.04
CA THR A 156 8.61 -3.98 0.59
C THR A 156 9.04 -5.38 0.18
N GLY A 157 8.70 -5.76 -1.04
CA GLY A 157 9.13 -7.04 -1.61
C GLY A 157 8.41 -8.25 -1.01
N LEU A 158 7.23 -8.05 -0.41
CA LEU A 158 6.40 -9.18 0.00
C LEU A 158 5.91 -9.88 -1.27
N VAL A 159 6.13 -11.18 -1.37
CA VAL A 159 5.62 -12.03 -2.46
C VAL A 159 4.48 -12.87 -1.93
N ALA A 160 3.36 -12.92 -2.65
CA ALA A 160 2.22 -13.71 -2.21
C ALA A 160 2.57 -15.21 -2.21
N ALA A 161 2.31 -15.88 -1.08
CA ALA A 161 2.38 -17.33 -1.02
C ALA A 161 1.16 -17.95 -1.72
N VAL A 162 1.33 -19.12 -2.33
CA VAL A 162 0.22 -19.93 -2.85
C VAL A 162 0.11 -21.19 -1.99
N PRO A 163 -0.93 -21.30 -1.15
CA PRO A 163 -1.11 -22.48 -0.30
C PRO A 163 -1.38 -23.71 -1.18
N ALA A 164 -0.79 -24.85 -0.83
CA ALA A 164 -1.03 -26.12 -1.52
C ALA A 164 -2.48 -26.64 -1.37
N VAL A 165 -3.29 -26.00 -0.51
CA VAL A 165 -4.70 -26.33 -0.26
C VAL A 165 -5.54 -25.05 -0.42
N PRO A 166 -6.59 -25.02 -1.26
CA PRO A 166 -7.46 -23.87 -1.39
C PRO A 166 -8.14 -23.55 -0.04
N THR A 167 -7.74 -22.45 0.60
CA THR A 167 -8.25 -22.01 1.92
C THR A 167 -9.76 -21.70 1.92
N LEU A 168 -10.40 -21.65 0.74
CA LEU A 168 -11.84 -21.37 0.60
C LEU A 168 -12.77 -22.36 1.31
N GLN A 169 -12.30 -23.56 1.65
CA GLN A 169 -13.10 -24.52 2.43
C GLN A 169 -13.10 -24.23 3.94
N TYR A 170 -12.19 -23.39 4.45
CA TYR A 170 -12.09 -23.12 5.90
C TYR A 170 -12.96 -21.94 6.36
N ILE A 171 -13.27 -20.98 5.47
CA ILE A 171 -14.02 -19.76 5.84
C ILE A 171 -15.54 -19.97 5.77
N LYS A 172 -16.04 -21.01 5.07
CA LYS A 172 -17.49 -21.32 5.00
C LYS A 172 -18.07 -22.02 6.25
N LYS A 173 -17.28 -22.26 7.31
CA LYS A 173 -17.79 -22.73 8.60
C LYS A 173 -17.78 -21.61 9.64
N LYS A 174 -18.76 -20.71 9.56
CA LYS A 174 -19.35 -20.08 10.74
C LYS A 174 -20.77 -19.63 10.46
#